data_AF-A0A935BPX3-F1
#
_entry.id   AF-A0A935BPX3-F1
#
_cell.length_a   1.000
_cell.length_b   1.000
_cell.length_c   1.000
_cell.angle_alpha   90.00
_cell.angle_beta   90.00
_cell.angle_gamma   90.00
#
_symmetry.space_group_name_H-M   'P 1'
#
loop_
_entity.id
_entity.type
_entity.pdbx_description
1 polymer ?
#
loop_
_entity_poly.entity_id
_entity_poly.type
_entity_poly.pdbx_seq_one_letter_code
_entity_poly.pdbx_strand_id
1 'polypeptide(L)'
;MLPSYDYGDQVRLTRNVRNDGTYPGMAVGNLLIKRGSIGFVMNVGTFLQDQIIYTVNFLEQGRIVGCREEELIGADETWVESRFETREKVRARLALSLRGEVVVPPGTEGEVFKVLRDLPDGVQYHIHFPGGHVLQVREAVLDPIEPGLAEEV
;
A
#
# COMPACT_ATOMS: atom_id res chain seq x y z
N MET A 1 3.68 -17.26 -13.88
CA MET A 1 2.42 -16.49 -13.86
C MET A 1 2.27 -15.80 -15.20
N LEU A 2 1.04 -15.55 -15.66
CA LEU A 2 0.79 -14.69 -16.82
C LEU A 2 0.75 -13.24 -16.35
N PRO A 3 1.36 -12.29 -17.07
CA PRO A 3 1.29 -10.88 -16.70
C PRO A 3 -0.12 -10.33 -16.90
N SER A 4 -0.56 -9.48 -15.98
CA SER A 4 -1.85 -8.78 -16.03
C SER A 4 -1.83 -7.56 -16.95
N TYR A 5 -0.65 -7.03 -17.30
CA TYR A 5 -0.47 -5.86 -18.15
C TYR A 5 0.58 -6.10 -19.24
N ASP A 6 0.48 -5.40 -20.37
CA ASP A 6 1.42 -5.47 -21.51
C ASP A 6 2.02 -4.08 -21.82
N TYR A 7 2.97 -4.05 -22.75
CA TYR A 7 3.58 -2.83 -23.27
C TYR A 7 2.53 -1.83 -23.75
N GLY A 8 2.63 -0.59 -23.26
CA GLY A 8 1.74 0.51 -23.60
C GLY A 8 0.53 0.63 -22.68
N ASP A 9 0.26 -0.35 -21.82
CA ASP A 9 -0.85 -0.27 -20.87
C ASP A 9 -0.65 0.88 -19.89
N GLN A 10 -1.73 1.60 -19.65
CA GLN A 10 -1.77 2.68 -18.68
C GLN A 10 -2.15 2.11 -17.31
N VAL A 11 -1.25 2.30 -16.34
CA VAL A 11 -1.39 1.75 -14.99
C VAL A 11 -1.29 2.87 -13.95
N ARG A 12 -1.95 2.67 -12.82
CA ARG A 12 -1.90 3.55 -11.66
C ARG A 12 -1.26 2.83 -10.47
N LEU A 13 -0.39 3.54 -9.75
CA LEU A 13 0.16 3.02 -8.50
C LEU A 13 -0.87 2.97 -7.38
N THR A 14 -0.99 1.82 -6.74
CA THR A 14 -1.86 1.64 -5.57
C THR A 14 -1.18 2.02 -4.26
N ARG A 15 0.16 1.97 -4.21
CA ARG A 15 0.99 2.28 -3.04
C ARG A 15 2.19 3.15 -3.41
N ASN A 16 2.77 3.80 -2.41
CA ASN A 16 3.99 4.58 -2.58
C ASN A 16 5.16 3.64 -2.91
N VAL A 17 5.86 3.89 -4.01
CA VAL A 17 7.04 3.14 -4.38
C VAL A 17 8.26 3.85 -3.81
N ARG A 18 9.04 3.13 -3.00
CA ARG A 18 10.29 3.60 -2.39
C ARG A 18 11.45 2.81 -2.93
N ASN A 19 12.63 3.42 -2.98
CA ASN A 19 13.83 2.76 -3.46
C ASN A 19 14.20 1.61 -2.52
N ASP A 20 14.24 0.39 -3.04
CA ASP A 20 14.70 -0.80 -2.33
C ASP A 20 16.21 -1.07 -2.52
N GLY A 21 16.90 -0.17 -3.22
CA GLY A 21 18.32 -0.27 -3.57
C GLY A 21 18.57 -0.57 -5.06
N THR A 22 17.52 -0.77 -5.84
CA THR A 22 17.62 -1.04 -7.28
C THR A 22 17.65 0.23 -8.14
N TYR A 23 17.15 1.36 -7.63
CA TYR A 23 17.14 2.61 -8.38
C TYR A 23 18.44 3.42 -8.17
N PRO A 24 19.16 3.80 -9.25
CA PRO A 24 20.45 4.47 -9.15
C PRO A 24 20.32 5.91 -8.63
N GLY A 25 21.28 6.34 -7.82
CA GLY A 25 21.42 7.75 -7.41
C GLY A 25 20.45 8.22 -6.32
N MET A 26 19.66 7.32 -5.70
CA MET A 26 18.83 7.63 -4.53
C MET A 26 19.11 6.65 -3.39
N ALA A 27 19.00 7.12 -2.14
CA ALA A 27 19.18 6.26 -0.97
C ALA A 27 18.03 5.26 -0.82
N VAL A 28 18.29 4.13 -0.18
CA VAL A 28 17.25 3.15 0.18
C VAL A 28 16.19 3.82 1.06
N GLY A 29 14.92 3.52 0.80
CA GLY A 29 13.76 4.08 1.48
C GLY A 29 13.26 5.42 0.94
N ASN A 30 13.99 6.09 0.03
CA ASN A 30 13.54 7.34 -0.58
C ASN A 30 12.31 7.11 -1.46
N LEU A 31 11.36 8.06 -1.43
CA LEU A 31 10.15 8.00 -2.25
C LEU A 31 10.50 8.21 -3.73
N LEU A 32 10.22 7.19 -4.55
CA LEU A 32 10.40 7.25 -6.01
C LEU A 32 9.17 7.83 -6.68
N ILE A 33 8.00 7.23 -6.44
CA ILE A 33 6.74 7.66 -7.04
C ILE A 33 5.65 7.57 -5.98
N LYS A 34 4.80 8.60 -5.91
CA LYS A 34 3.65 8.64 -5.01
C LYS A 34 2.53 7.76 -5.55
N ARG A 35 1.78 7.10 -4.68
CA ARG A 35 0.52 6.41 -5.02
C ARG A 35 -0.42 7.34 -5.80
N GLY A 36 -1.27 6.76 -6.64
CA GLY A 36 -2.17 7.50 -7.52
C GLY A 36 -1.52 8.03 -8.80
N SER A 37 -0.19 8.05 -8.89
CA SER A 37 0.52 8.43 -10.12
C SER A 37 0.23 7.43 -11.23
N ILE A 38 0.01 7.96 -12.44
CA ILE A 38 -0.25 7.18 -13.64
C ILE A 38 1.04 7.07 -14.45
N GLY A 39 1.30 5.87 -14.97
CA GLY A 39 2.43 5.60 -15.85
C GLY A 39 2.06 4.62 -16.96
N PHE A 40 3.01 4.39 -17.87
CA PHE A 40 2.84 3.49 -19.00
C PHE A 40 3.84 2.33 -18.89
N VAL A 41 3.35 1.11 -19.06
CA VAL A 41 4.20 -0.09 -19.05
C VAL A 41 5.10 -0.06 -20.28
N MET A 42 6.42 -0.17 -20.07
CA MET A 42 7.44 -0.22 -21.13
C MET A 42 8.10 -1.58 -21.29
N ASN A 43 8.04 -2.44 -20.28
CA ASN A 43 8.60 -3.78 -20.33
C ASN A 43 7.99 -4.65 -19.24
N VAL A 44 7.86 -5.94 -19.52
CA VAL A 44 7.49 -6.97 -18.53
C VAL A 44 8.67 -7.93 -18.39
N GLY A 45 9.32 -7.89 -17.23
CA GLY A 45 10.45 -8.74 -16.90
C GLY A 45 10.15 -9.68 -15.74
N THR A 46 11.12 -10.52 -15.40
CA THR A 46 11.05 -11.37 -14.21
C THR A 46 12.26 -11.14 -13.29
N PHE A 47 12.02 -11.19 -11.99
CA PHE A 47 13.02 -11.16 -10.94
C PHE A 47 13.02 -12.49 -10.19
N LEU A 48 14.21 -13.03 -9.88
CA LEU A 48 14.36 -14.35 -9.24
C LEU A 48 13.50 -15.45 -9.90
N GLN A 49 13.43 -15.45 -11.24
CA GLN A 49 12.73 -16.39 -12.11
C GLN A 49 11.19 -16.40 -12.01
N ASP A 50 10.59 -16.11 -10.86
CA ASP A 50 9.15 -16.28 -10.62
C ASP A 50 8.37 -14.97 -10.36
N GLN A 51 9.04 -13.86 -10.04
CA GLN A 51 8.37 -12.59 -9.71
C GLN A 51 8.29 -11.69 -10.93
N ILE A 52 7.08 -11.37 -11.40
CA ILE A 52 6.89 -10.44 -12.52
C ILE A 52 7.19 -9.01 -12.04
N ILE A 53 8.00 -8.29 -12.81
CA ILE A 53 8.30 -6.86 -12.59
C ILE A 53 7.95 -6.09 -13.86
N TYR A 54 7.07 -5.11 -13.71
CA TYR A 54 6.67 -4.18 -14.75
C TYR A 54 7.60 -2.97 -14.72
N THR A 55 8.29 -2.69 -15.81
CA THR A 55 9.02 -1.43 -15.96
C THR A 55 8.04 -0.36 -16.42
N VAL A 56 7.70 0.58 -15.54
CA VAL A 56 6.69 1.62 -15.80
C VAL A 56 7.37 2.97 -15.95
N ASN A 57 7.01 3.69 -17.01
CA ASN A 57 7.45 5.07 -17.24
C ASN A 57 6.40 6.05 -16.72
N PHE A 58 6.75 6.76 -15.66
CA PHE A 58 5.96 7.82 -15.05
C PHE A 58 6.38 9.17 -15.65
N LEU A 59 5.68 9.55 -16.72
CA LEU A 59 6.04 10.71 -17.55
C LEU A 59 6.00 12.03 -16.77
N GLU A 60 5.02 12.22 -15.89
CA GLU A 60 4.90 13.44 -15.08
C GLU A 60 6.09 13.64 -14.14
N GLN A 61 6.64 12.54 -13.60
CA GLN A 61 7.77 12.55 -12.67
C GLN A 61 9.11 12.41 -13.40
N GLY A 62 9.10 12.09 -14.70
CA GLY A 62 10.30 11.85 -15.52
C GLY A 62 11.12 10.65 -15.03
N ARG A 63 10.45 9.58 -14.58
CA ARG A 63 11.10 8.44 -13.92
C ARG A 63 10.62 7.11 -14.49
N ILE A 64 11.55 6.17 -14.63
CA ILE A 64 11.26 4.79 -15.01
C ILE A 64 11.53 3.90 -13.80
N VAL A 65 10.51 3.19 -13.33
CA VAL A 65 10.58 2.42 -12.08
C VAL A 65 10.05 1.01 -12.32
N GLY A 66 10.72 0.02 -11.72
CA GLY A 66 10.21 -1.35 -11.65
C GLY A 66 9.14 -1.47 -10.59
N CYS A 67 7.97 -1.97 -10.95
CA CYS A 67 6.81 -2.15 -10.08
C CYS A 67 6.40 -3.63 -10.08
N ARG A 68 6.02 -4.16 -8.92
CA ARG A 68 5.39 -5.48 -8.83
C ARG A 68 3.93 -5.40 -9.23
N GLU A 69 3.35 -6.54 -9.60
CA GLU A 69 1.93 -6.61 -9.98
C GLU A 69 1.01 -6.05 -8.90
N GLU A 70 1.27 -6.37 -7.62
CA GLU A 70 0.41 -5.91 -6.51
C GLU A 70 0.48 -4.39 -6.26
N GLU A 71 1.38 -3.67 -6.95
CA GLU A 71 1.54 -2.21 -6.86
C GLU A 71 0.74 -1.47 -7.92
N LEU A 72 0.17 -2.19 -8.88
CA LEU A 72 -0.44 -1.64 -10.08
C LEU A 72 -1.92 -2.05 -10.17
N ILE A 73 -2.71 -1.10 -10.64
CA ILE A 73 -4.07 -1.31 -11.17
C ILE A 73 -4.15 -0.66 -12.54
N GLY A 74 -5.08 -1.07 -13.40
CA GLY A 74 -5.39 -0.34 -14.63
C GLY A 74 -5.77 1.11 -14.32
N ALA A 75 -5.36 2.06 -15.17
CA ALA A 75 -5.64 3.47 -14.92
C ALA A 75 -7.14 3.81 -14.95
N ASP A 76 -7.92 3.04 -15.70
CA ASP A 76 -9.39 3.16 -15.75
C ASP A 76 -10.09 2.41 -14.62
N GLU A 77 -9.37 1.61 -13.84
CA GLU A 77 -9.94 0.92 -12.69
C GLU A 77 -10.22 1.91 -11.55
N THR A 78 -11.26 1.59 -10.78
CA THR A 78 -11.69 2.43 -9.65
C THR A 78 -10.61 2.40 -8.59
N TRP A 79 -9.96 3.54 -8.39
CA TRP A 79 -8.99 3.72 -7.32
C TRP A 79 -9.61 4.52 -6.19
N VAL A 80 -9.71 3.91 -5.01
CA VAL A 80 -10.09 4.60 -3.78
C VAL A 80 -8.83 4.84 -2.97
N GLU A 81 -8.52 6.12 -2.72
CA GLU A 81 -7.39 6.49 -1.88
C GLU A 81 -7.63 5.98 -0.44
N SER A 82 -6.68 5.20 0.08
CA SER A 82 -6.71 4.73 1.46
C SER A 82 -6.00 5.73 2.37
N ARG A 83 -6.59 6.06 3.53
CA ARG A 83 -5.91 6.92 4.52
C ARG A 83 -4.68 6.25 5.13
N PHE A 84 -4.67 4.92 5.26
CA PHE A 84 -3.56 4.16 5.80
C PHE A 84 -2.96 3.19 4.78
N GLU A 85 -1.70 2.82 4.97
CA GLU A 85 -0.97 1.86 4.14
C GLU A 85 -0.55 0.61 4.92
N THR A 86 -0.22 -0.46 4.20
CA THR A 86 0.34 -1.68 4.81
C THR A 86 1.61 -1.35 5.60
N ARG A 87 1.75 -1.95 6.80
CA ARG A 87 2.76 -1.68 7.83
C ARG A 87 2.65 -0.34 8.56
N GLU A 88 1.62 0.46 8.27
CA GLU A 88 1.39 1.69 9.02
C GLU A 88 0.81 1.36 10.40
N LYS A 89 1.28 2.08 11.42
CA LYS A 89 0.75 1.99 12.78
C LYS A 89 -0.49 2.87 12.88
N VAL A 90 -1.55 2.29 13.42
CA VAL A 90 -2.85 2.94 13.60
C VAL A 90 -3.36 2.71 15.01
N ARG A 91 -4.21 3.60 15.48
CA ARG A 91 -4.86 3.51 16.78
C ARG A 91 -6.34 3.23 16.59
N ALA A 92 -6.88 2.26 17.32
CA ALA A 92 -8.32 2.01 17.36
C ALA A 92 -9.02 3.21 18.02
N ARG A 93 -9.84 3.94 17.26
CA ARG A 93 -10.63 5.06 17.78
C ARG A 93 -11.80 4.60 18.65
N LEU A 94 -12.38 3.44 18.30
CA LEU A 94 -13.54 2.85 18.97
C LEU A 94 -13.17 1.48 19.55
N ALA A 95 -13.98 1.00 20.50
CA ALA A 95 -13.89 -0.36 20.99
C ALA A 95 -14.29 -1.33 19.87
N LEU A 96 -13.44 -2.31 19.59
CA LEU A 96 -13.74 -3.35 18.62
C LEU A 96 -14.10 -4.63 19.35
N SER A 97 -15.25 -5.20 18.98
CA SER A 97 -15.80 -6.38 19.60
C SER A 97 -15.87 -7.55 18.62
N LEU A 98 -15.52 -8.75 19.08
CA LEU A 98 -15.80 -10.00 18.39
C LEU A 98 -16.87 -10.76 19.17
N ARG A 99 -17.96 -11.14 18.48
CA ARG A 99 -19.06 -11.91 19.09
C ARG A 99 -19.67 -11.27 20.36
N GLY A 100 -19.66 -9.94 20.44
CA GLY A 100 -20.20 -9.18 21.57
C GLY A 100 -19.20 -8.92 22.70
N GLU A 101 -18.00 -9.49 22.65
CA GLU A 101 -16.93 -9.23 23.62
C GLU A 101 -15.94 -8.21 23.06
N VAL A 102 -15.61 -7.18 23.86
CA VAL A 102 -14.60 -6.20 23.47
C VAL A 102 -13.22 -6.86 23.53
N VAL A 103 -12.61 -7.04 22.36
CA VAL A 103 -11.28 -7.65 22.21
C VAL A 103 -10.19 -6.60 22.01
N VAL A 104 -10.55 -5.41 21.52
CA VAL A 104 -9.64 -4.29 21.32
C VAL A 104 -10.26 -3.04 21.94
N PRO A 105 -9.76 -2.59 23.09
CA PRO A 105 -10.17 -1.32 23.68
C PRO A 105 -9.85 -0.13 22.76
N PRO A 106 -10.61 0.99 22.85
CA PRO A 106 -10.22 2.24 22.22
C PRO A 106 -8.82 2.67 22.69
N GLY A 107 -8.04 3.28 21.81
CA GLY A 107 -6.66 3.69 22.07
C GLY A 107 -5.63 2.60 21.80
N THR A 108 -6.05 1.36 21.56
CA THR A 108 -5.12 0.25 21.28
C THR A 108 -4.44 0.47 19.93
N GLU A 109 -3.12 0.35 19.92
CA GLU A 109 -2.32 0.46 18.71
C GLU A 109 -2.30 -0.88 17.96
N GLY A 110 -2.34 -0.82 16.64
CA GLY A 110 -2.24 -1.96 15.76
C GLY A 110 -1.44 -1.61 14.50
N GLU A 111 -1.15 -2.62 13.69
CA GLU A 111 -0.45 -2.48 12.43
C GLU A 111 -1.35 -2.90 11.27
N VAL A 112 -1.43 -2.08 10.23
CA VAL A 112 -2.18 -2.42 9.01
C VAL A 112 -1.47 -3.57 8.31
N PHE A 113 -2.10 -4.74 8.31
CA PHE A 113 -1.60 -5.93 7.63
C PHE A 113 -1.99 -5.93 6.14
N LYS A 114 -3.23 -5.51 5.83
CA LYS A 114 -3.74 -5.47 4.45
C LYS A 114 -4.74 -4.34 4.27
N VAL A 115 -4.71 -3.71 3.11
CA VAL A 115 -5.72 -2.73 2.67
C VAL A 115 -6.65 -3.41 1.66
N LEU A 116 -7.96 -3.34 1.89
CA LEU A 116 -9.01 -3.88 1.03
C LEU A 116 -9.72 -2.72 0.35
N ARG A 117 -9.54 -2.60 -0.98
CA ARG A 117 -10.07 -1.48 -1.77
C ARG A 117 -11.30 -1.83 -2.59
N ASP A 118 -11.58 -3.12 -2.79
CA ASP A 118 -12.63 -3.63 -3.68
C ASP A 118 -13.96 -3.95 -2.97
N LEU A 119 -14.24 -3.27 -1.85
CA LEU A 119 -15.45 -3.52 -1.06
C LEU A 119 -16.52 -2.46 -1.36
N PRO A 120 -17.81 -2.84 -1.44
CA PRO A 120 -18.90 -1.91 -1.73
C PRO A 120 -18.99 -0.74 -0.74
N ASP A 121 -18.60 -0.98 0.51
CA ASP A 121 -18.64 -0.02 1.61
C ASP A 121 -17.37 0.87 1.71
N GLY A 122 -16.54 0.88 0.66
CA GLY A 122 -15.29 1.63 0.61
C GLY A 122 -14.10 0.88 1.22
N VAL A 123 -13.02 1.62 1.52
CA VAL A 123 -11.76 1.02 1.98
C VAL A 123 -11.91 0.43 3.39
N GLN A 124 -11.50 -0.83 3.53
CA GLN A 124 -11.36 -1.51 4.81
C GLN A 124 -9.94 -2.00 5.00
N TYR A 125 -9.59 -2.30 6.24
CA TYR A 125 -8.24 -2.66 6.66
C TYR A 125 -8.29 -3.94 7.47
N HIS A 126 -7.37 -4.87 7.19
CA HIS A 126 -7.01 -5.92 8.14
C HIS A 126 -5.92 -5.38 9.03
N ILE A 127 -6.16 -5.34 10.33
CA ILE A 127 -5.21 -4.81 11.32
C ILE A 127 -4.84 -5.91 12.28
N HIS A 128 -3.55 -6.04 12.52
CA HIS A 128 -3.00 -6.85 13.61
C HIS A 128 -3.00 -6.01 14.88
N PHE A 129 -3.84 -6.40 15.84
CA PHE A 129 -3.82 -5.86 17.19
C PHE A 129 -3.07 -6.81 18.14
N PRO A 130 -2.53 -6.29 19.27
CA PRO A 130 -1.98 -7.10 20.33
C PRO A 130 -2.94 -8.22 20.78
N GLY A 131 -2.40 -9.36 21.22
CA GLY A 131 -3.20 -10.54 21.57
C GLY A 131 -3.52 -11.47 20.39
N GLY A 132 -2.96 -11.21 19.20
CA GLY A 132 -3.11 -12.07 18.02
C GLY A 132 -4.43 -11.86 17.28
N HIS A 133 -5.13 -10.75 17.55
CA HIS A 133 -6.40 -10.43 16.91
C HIS A 133 -6.16 -9.74 15.57
N VAL A 134 -6.62 -10.38 14.49
CA VAL A 134 -6.71 -9.75 13.16
C VAL A 134 -8.15 -9.34 12.92
N LEU A 135 -8.40 -8.04 12.82
CA LEU A 135 -9.74 -7.50 12.63
C LEU A 135 -9.86 -6.79 11.30
N GLN A 136 -10.98 -7.01 10.61
CA GLN A 136 -11.37 -6.22 9.45
C GLN A 136 -12.20 -5.04 9.91
N VAL A 137 -11.71 -3.83 9.64
CA VAL A 137 -12.34 -2.60 10.10
C VAL A 137 -12.36 -1.52 9.02
N ARG A 138 -13.31 -0.58 9.13
CA ARG A 138 -13.40 0.59 8.24
C ARG A 138 -12.43 1.68 8.66
N GLU A 139 -12.12 2.58 7.73
CA GLU A 139 -11.27 3.75 8.01
C GLU A 139 -11.75 4.61 9.18
N ALA A 140 -13.07 4.78 9.32
CA ALA A 140 -13.67 5.67 10.31
C ALA A 140 -13.41 5.27 11.78
N VAL A 141 -12.97 4.03 12.03
CA VAL A 141 -12.68 3.54 13.39
C VAL A 141 -11.19 3.59 13.74
N LEU A 142 -10.38 4.23 12.90
CA LEU A 142 -8.93 4.32 13.06
C LEU A 142 -8.46 5.77 13.07
N ASP A 143 -7.49 6.03 13.93
CA ASP A 143 -6.73 7.27 13.97
C ASP A 143 -5.26 7.00 13.58
N PRO A 144 -4.61 7.93 12.87
CA PRO A 144 -3.18 7.84 12.61
C PRO A 144 -2.41 7.91 13.93
N ILE A 145 -1.36 7.12 14.03
CA ILE A 145 -0.33 7.34 15.02
C ILE A 145 0.71 8.20 14.32
N GLU A 146 0.84 9.47 14.72
CA GLU A 146 1.94 10.29 14.22
C GLU A 146 3.23 9.51 14.45
N PRO A 147 4.07 9.32 13.41
CA PRO A 147 5.41 8.82 13.65
C PRO A 147 6.06 9.85 14.56
N GLY A 148 6.27 9.48 15.83
CA GLY A 148 7.06 10.31 16.73
C GLY A 148 8.31 10.71 15.97
N LEU A 149 8.61 12.01 15.94
CA LEU A 149 9.84 12.51 15.34
C LEU A 149 10.95 11.57 15.77
N ALA A 150 11.54 10.87 14.82
CA ALA A 150 12.77 10.17 15.08
C ALA A 150 13.74 11.26 15.56
N GLU A 151 14.04 11.27 16.85
CA GLU A 151 15.13 12.07 17.39
C GLU A 151 16.37 11.63 16.64
N GLU A 152 16.85 12.50 15.75
CA GLU A 152 18.19 12.40 15.17
C GLU A 152 19.17 12.55 16.34
N VAL A 153 19.88 11.46 16.65
CA VAL A 153 21.02 11.45 17.59
C VAL A 153 22.30 11.32 16.79
#